data_AF-U1RBB0-F1
#
_entry.id   AF-U1RBB0-F1
#
_cell.length_a   1.000
_cell.length_b   1.000
_cell.length_c   1.000
_cell.angle_alpha   90.00
_cell.angle_beta   90.00
_cell.angle_gamma   90.00
#
_symmetry.space_group_name_H-M   'P 1'
#
loop_
_entity.id
_entity.type
_entity.pdbx_description
1 polymer ?
#
loop_
_entity_poly.entity_id
_entity_poly.type
_entity_poly.pdbx_seq_one_letter_code
_entity_poly.pdbx_strand_id
1 'polypeptide(L)' 'MPTPLDGAGRDGTFVGRLRADQAAVPGKGLAFFAVGDNLRKGAALNAVQLAELVAVELTA' A
#
# COMPACT_ATOMS: atom_id res chain seq x y z
N MET A 1 -7.81 -12.53 -4.83
CA MET A 1 -6.36 -12.18 -4.82
C MET A 1 -6.24 -10.78 -5.37
N PRO A 2 -5.38 -9.90 -4.82
CA PRO A 2 -5.23 -8.54 -5.37
C PRO A 2 -4.74 -8.61 -6.82
N THR A 3 -5.43 -7.91 -7.73
CA THR A 3 -5.01 -7.74 -9.12
C THR A 3 -4.92 -6.27 -9.48
N PRO A 4 -4.08 -5.86 -10.45
CA PRO A 4 -3.99 -4.46 -10.88
C PRO A 4 -5.33 -3.87 -11.30
N LEU A 5 -6.16 -4.65 -12.01
CA LEU A 5 -7.49 -4.23 -12.44
C LEU A 5 -8.41 -3.94 -11.23
N ASP A 6 -8.38 -4.80 -10.21
CA ASP A 6 -9.16 -4.59 -8.99
C ASP A 6 -8.64 -3.43 -8.14
N GLY A 7 -7.39 -3.00 -8.32
CA GLY A 7 -6.76 -1.90 -7.58
C GLY A 7 -6.88 -0.54 -8.25
N ALA A 8 -6.98 -0.51 -9.58
CA ALA A 8 -7.11 0.72 -10.36
C ALA A 8 -8.33 1.55 -9.93
N GLY A 9 -8.15 2.86 -9.79
CA GLY A 9 -9.18 3.80 -9.38
C GLY A 9 -9.56 3.75 -7.89
N ARG A 10 -8.99 2.85 -7.10
CA ARG A 10 -9.30 2.72 -5.66
C ARG A 10 -8.17 3.27 -4.80
N ASP A 11 -8.56 3.79 -3.65
CA ASP A 11 -7.62 4.34 -2.68
C ASP A 11 -7.06 3.21 -1.78
N GLY A 12 -5.74 3.19 -1.65
CA GLY A 12 -5.01 2.28 -0.76
C GLY A 12 -4.11 1.27 -1.47
N THR A 13 -3.63 0.31 -0.68
CA THR A 13 -2.78 -0.80 -1.10
C THR A 13 -3.40 -2.10 -0.64
N PHE A 14 -3.66 -3.01 -1.57
CA PHE A 14 -4.32 -4.29 -1.33
C PHE A 14 -3.29 -5.42 -1.30
N VAL A 15 -3.25 -6.15 -0.18
CA VAL A 15 -2.25 -7.19 0.07
C VAL A 15 -2.92 -8.55 0.16
N GLY A 16 -2.28 -9.57 -0.42
CA GLY A 16 -2.73 -10.96 -0.36
C GLY A 16 -1.58 -11.92 -0.56
N ARG A 17 -1.89 -13.22 -0.69
CA ARG A 17 -0.88 -14.29 -0.82
C ARG A 17 0.12 -14.35 0.35
N LEU A 18 -0.27 -13.86 1.53
CA LEU A 18 0.59 -13.88 2.71
C LEU A 18 0.92 -15.32 3.10
N ARG A 19 2.21 -15.63 3.19
CA ARG A 19 2.72 -16.94 3.61
C ARG A 19 4.12 -16.80 4.19
N ALA A 20 4.54 -17.78 4.98
CA ALA A 20 5.93 -17.90 5.39
C ALA A 20 6.82 -18.11 4.16
N ASP A 21 7.89 -17.33 4.05
CA ASP A 21 8.90 -17.54 3.03
C ASP A 21 9.78 -18.73 3.41
N GLN A 22 9.85 -19.71 2.50
CA GLN A 22 10.60 -20.95 2.69
C GLN A 22 12.10 -20.78 2.40
N ALA A 23 12.49 -19.70 1.71
CA ALA A 23 13.90 -19.40 1.44
C ALA A 23 14.59 -18.67 2.63
N ALA A 24 13.81 -18.15 3.56
CA ALA A 24 14.30 -17.43 4.72
C ALA A 24 14.55 -18.36 5.93
N VAL A 25 15.25 -17.84 6.94
CA VAL A 25 15.39 -18.52 8.24
C VAL A 25 13.99 -18.80 8.82
N PRO A 26 13.73 -20.00 9.38
CA PRO A 26 12.43 -20.36 9.93
C PRO A 26 11.86 -19.28 10.86
N GLY A 27 10.63 -18.84 10.57
CA GLY A 27 9.93 -17.79 11.32
C GLY A 27 10.39 -16.36 11.04
N LYS A 28 11.31 -16.12 10.10
CA LYS A 28 11.85 -14.78 9.80
C LYS A 28 11.58 -14.26 8.39
N GLY A 29 10.79 -14.98 7.59
CA GLY A 29 10.46 -14.56 6.23
C GLY A 29 8.97 -14.59 5.93
N LEU A 30 8.51 -13.61 5.16
CA LEU A 30 7.16 -13.49 4.65
C LEU A 30 7.21 -13.21 3.16
N ALA A 31 6.44 -13.97 2.39
CA ALA A 31 6.15 -13.67 1.00
C ALA A 31 4.69 -13.22 0.88
N PHE A 32 4.46 -12.17 0.11
CA PHE A 32 3.14 -11.63 -0.16
C PHE A 32 3.10 -10.95 -1.53
N PHE A 33 1.90 -10.59 -1.97
CA PHE A 33 1.68 -9.84 -3.20
C PHE A 33 0.86 -8.58 -2.86
N ALA A 34 1.34 -7.42 -3.30
CA ALA A 34 0.72 -6.13 -3.04
C ALA A 34 0.39 -5.44 -4.36
N VAL A 35 -0.78 -4.80 -4.41
CA VAL A 35 -1.26 -4.03 -5.55
C VAL A 35 -1.85 -2.70 -5.06
N GLY A 36 -1.56 -1.62 -5.76
CA GLY A 36 -2.22 -0.33 -5.58
C GLY A 36 -2.24 0.45 -6.89
N ASP A 37 -3.14 1.42 -7.00
CA ASP A 37 -3.15 2.36 -8.11
C ASP A 37 -1.91 3.28 -8.02
N ASN A 38 -1.06 3.23 -9.05
CA ASN A 38 0.21 3.94 -9.08
C ASN A 38 0.06 5.47 -9.30
N LEU A 39 -1.03 5.92 -9.92
CA LEU A 39 -1.31 7.34 -10.11
C LEU A 39 -2.04 7.94 -8.90
N ARG A 40 -2.84 7.13 -8.18
CA ARG A 40 -3.50 7.53 -6.92
C ARG A 40 -2.57 7.33 -5.73
N LYS A 41 -2.63 6.18 -5.05
CA LYS A 41 -1.85 5.97 -3.82
C LYS A 41 -0.34 5.98 -4.06
N GLY A 42 0.11 5.66 -5.26
CA GLY A 42 1.52 5.79 -5.66
C GLY A 42 1.98 7.24 -5.92
N ALA A 43 1.07 8.21 -6.07
CA ALA A 43 1.40 9.60 -6.36
C ALA A 43 0.37 10.60 -5.78
N ALA A 44 -0.70 10.89 -6.51
CA ALA A 44 -1.58 12.03 -6.24
C ALA A 44 -2.29 11.95 -4.88
N LEU A 45 -2.88 10.80 -4.56
CA LEU A 45 -3.56 10.60 -3.27
C LEU A 45 -2.59 10.72 -2.11
N ASN A 46 -1.38 10.18 -2.24
CA ASN A 46 -0.38 10.25 -1.16
C ASN A 46 0.07 11.70 -0.91
N ALA A 47 0.23 12.50 -1.97
CA ALA A 47 0.55 13.92 -1.85
C ALA A 47 -0.55 14.70 -1.12
N VAL A 48 -1.83 14.45 -1.47
CA VAL A 48 -2.97 15.08 -0.80
C VAL A 48 -3.05 14.68 0.67
N GLN A 49 -2.90 13.38 0.99
CA GLN A 49 -2.92 12.91 2.38
C GLN A 49 -1.81 13.54 3.23
N LEU A 50 -0.62 13.74 2.67
CA LEU A 50 0.45 14.46 3.37
C LEU A 50 0.09 15.94 3.57
N ALA A 51 -0.48 16.60 2.56
CA ALA A 51 -0.92 17.99 2.68
C ALA A 51 -2.03 18.16 3.75
N GLU A 52 -2.96 17.21 3.85
CA GLU A 52 -3.99 17.19 4.90
C GLU A 52 -3.37 17.10 6.30
N LEU A 53 -2.40 16.21 6.50
CA LEU A 53 -1.69 16.09 7.78
C LEU A 53 -0.93 17.37 8.14
N VAL A 54 -0.23 17.98 7.18
CA VAL A 54 0.49 19.24 7.39
C VAL A 54 -0.48 20.39 7.71
N ALA A 55 -1.62 20.47 7.02
CA ALA A 55 -2.62 21.48 7.30
C ALA A 55 -3.19 21.37 8.73
N VAL A 56 -3.41 20.14 9.21
CA VAL A 56 -3.79 19.89 10.61
C VAL A 56 -2.70 20.37 11.57
N GLU A 57 -1.43 20.08 11.29
CA GLU A 57 -0.31 20.51 12.14
C GLU A 57 -0.15 22.05 12.19
N LEU A 58 -0.36 22.75 11.07
CA LEU A 58 -0.25 24.21 10.99
C LEU A 58 -1.43 24.96 11.63
N THR A 59 -2.57 24.28 11.83
CA THR A 59 -3.79 24.88 12.39
C THR A 59 -4.07 24.46 13.83
N ALA A 60 -3.25 23.57 14.39
CA ALA A 60 -3.23 23.19 15.80
C ALA A 60 -2.50 24.24 16.65
#